data_AF-A0A1H2GGL7-F1
#
_entry.id   AF-A0A1H2GGL7-F1
#
_cell.length_a   1.000
_cell.length_b   1.000
_cell.length_c   1.000
_cell.angle_alpha   90.00
_cell.angle_beta   90.00
_cell.angle_gamma   90.00
#
_symmetry.space_group_name_H-M   'P 1'
#
loop_
_entity.id
_entity.type
_entity.pdbx_description
1 polymer ?
#
loop_
_entity_poly.entity_id
_entity_poly.type
_entity_poly.pdbx_seq_one_letter_code
_entity_poly.pdbx_strand_id
1 'polypeptide(L)'
;MKPLFALSILSTLILSIGFVAPSYANGLSEAYFANKNPQLTPQERAAIDLAKKWQAVNPTGTKPVSGPDGSIRFLFGSQQPSIVCAVLQVCDQ
;
A
#
# COMPACT_ATOMS: atom_id res chain seq x y z
N MET A 1 3.81 -0.11 55.66
CA MET A 1 4.36 0.07 54.28
C MET A 1 4.31 -1.28 53.54
N LYS A 2 3.13 -1.73 53.14
CA LYS A 2 2.89 -2.99 52.41
C LYS A 2 1.86 -2.91 51.26
N PRO A 3 1.27 -1.76 50.86
CA PRO A 3 0.33 -1.76 49.73
C PRO A 3 1.00 -1.58 48.36
N LEU A 4 2.28 -1.17 48.29
CA LEU A 4 2.94 -0.86 47.01
C LEU A 4 3.34 -2.10 46.18
N PHE A 5 3.55 -3.26 46.79
CA PHE A 5 3.96 -4.46 46.05
C PHE A 5 2.80 -5.17 45.33
N ALA A 6 1.55 -4.94 45.75
CA ALA A 6 0.38 -5.55 45.13
C ALA A 6 0.00 -4.93 43.78
N LEU A 7 0.32 -3.65 43.55
CA LEU A 7 0.01 -2.97 42.28
C LEU A 7 0.96 -3.35 41.13
N SER A 8 2.16 -3.83 41.44
CA SER A 8 3.17 -4.11 40.40
C SER A 8 2.90 -5.43 39.65
N ILE A 9 2.20 -6.38 40.27
CA ILE A 9 1.91 -7.70 39.69
C ILE A 9 0.70 -7.64 38.73
N LEU A 10 -0.17 -6.64 38.85
CA LEU A 10 -1.33 -6.50 37.98
C LEU A 10 -1.02 -5.76 36.66
N SER A 11 0.06 -4.97 36.63
CA SER A 11 0.48 -4.21 35.45
C SER A 11 1.14 -5.10 34.37
N THR A 12 1.78 -6.20 34.77
CA THR A 12 2.45 -7.12 33.83
C THR A 12 1.49 -8.05 33.07
N LEU A 13 0.23 -8.19 33.49
CA LEU A 13 -0.74 -9.06 32.81
C LEU A 13 -1.45 -8.38 31.62
N ILE A 14 -1.41 -7.05 31.52
CA ILE A 14 -2.10 -6.30 30.46
C ILE A 14 -1.26 -6.23 29.18
N LEU A 15 0.04 -6.53 29.25
CA LEU A 15 0.97 -6.46 28.12
C LEU A 15 1.05 -7.73 27.25
N SER A 16 0.17 -8.71 27.47
CA SER A 16 0.17 -9.99 26.73
C SER A 16 -0.92 -10.12 25.65
N ILE A 17 -1.82 -9.15 25.51
CA ILE A 17 -2.95 -9.22 24.55
C ILE A 17 -2.61 -8.59 23.17
N GLY A 18 -1.45 -7.95 23.02
CA GLY A 18 -1.12 -7.15 21.84
C GLY A 18 -0.64 -7.87 20.58
N PHE A 19 -0.47 -9.21 20.58
CA PHE A 19 0.18 -9.94 19.47
C PHE A 19 -0.65 -11.08 18.86
N VAL A 20 -1.98 -10.98 18.84
CA VAL A 20 -2.76 -11.86 17.96
C VAL A 20 -2.72 -11.28 16.55
N ALA A 21 -1.65 -11.60 15.80
CA ALA A 21 -1.64 -11.39 14.36
C ALA A 21 -2.84 -12.16 13.74
N PRO A 22 -3.50 -11.64 12.70
CA PRO A 22 -4.60 -12.33 12.06
C PRO A 22 -4.09 -13.64 11.42
N SER A 23 -4.37 -14.77 12.05
CA SER A 23 -4.09 -16.12 11.52
C SER A 23 -4.96 -16.48 10.31
N TYR A 24 -5.91 -15.63 9.95
CA TYR A 24 -6.82 -15.78 8.80
C TYR A 24 -6.17 -15.46 7.44
N ALA A 25 -4.96 -14.87 7.43
CA ALA A 25 -4.26 -14.50 6.20
C ALA A 25 -3.32 -15.59 5.65
N ASN A 26 -3.09 -16.67 6.40
CA ASN A 26 -2.20 -17.74 5.96
C ASN A 26 -2.72 -18.40 4.68
N GLY A 27 -1.94 -18.31 3.61
CA GLY A 27 -2.22 -18.93 2.31
C GLY A 27 -3.04 -18.08 1.33
N LEU A 28 -3.54 -16.90 1.73
CA LEU A 28 -4.21 -15.98 0.79
C LEU A 28 -3.22 -15.43 -0.24
N SER A 29 -1.99 -15.12 0.19
CA SER A 29 -0.94 -14.70 -0.74
C SER A 29 -0.66 -15.75 -1.81
N GLU A 30 -0.48 -17.00 -1.41
CA GLU A 30 -0.24 -18.12 -2.32
C GLU A 30 -1.44 -18.44 -3.22
N ALA A 31 -2.66 -18.15 -2.76
CA ALA A 31 -3.88 -18.38 -3.53
C ALA A 31 -4.09 -17.33 -4.63
N TYR A 32 -3.64 -16.09 -4.43
CA TYR A 32 -3.97 -14.96 -5.31
C TYR A 32 -2.75 -14.31 -5.99
N PHE A 33 -1.54 -14.44 -5.45
CA PHE A 33 -0.33 -13.87 -6.03
C PHE A 33 0.51 -14.95 -6.69
N ALA A 34 1.03 -14.63 -7.88
CA ALA A 34 1.98 -15.50 -8.55
C ALA A 34 3.28 -15.58 -7.74
N ASN A 35 3.79 -16.80 -7.53
CA ASN A 35 5.07 -17.05 -6.84
C ASN A 35 6.30 -16.53 -7.60
N LYS A 36 6.12 -15.98 -8.80
CA LYS A 36 7.20 -15.48 -9.67
C LYS A 36 6.75 -14.21 -10.37
N ASN A 37 7.63 -13.20 -10.37
CA ASN A 37 7.44 -12.03 -11.21
C ASN A 37 7.50 -12.43 -12.69
N PRO A 38 6.62 -11.88 -13.54
CA PRO A 38 6.66 -12.14 -14.97
C PRO A 38 7.96 -11.62 -15.58
N GLN A 39 8.51 -12.39 -16.51
CA GLN A 39 9.67 -11.95 -17.28
C GLN A 39 9.20 -11.02 -18.38
N LEU A 40 9.64 -9.76 -18.30
CA LEU A 40 9.28 -8.74 -19.28
C LEU A 40 10.03 -8.97 -20.60
N THR A 41 9.29 -8.96 -21.71
CA THR A 41 9.83 -8.82 -23.05
C THR A 41 10.57 -7.48 -23.20
N PRO A 42 11.47 -7.35 -24.20
CA PRO A 42 12.14 -6.08 -24.47
C PRO A 42 11.17 -4.91 -24.70
N GLN A 43 10.04 -5.17 -25.36
CA GLN A 43 9.01 -4.17 -25.62
C GLN A 43 8.32 -3.71 -24.34
N GLU A 44 7.92 -4.64 -23.47
CA GLU A 44 7.28 -4.31 -22.20
C GLU A 44 8.22 -3.51 -21.29
N ARG A 45 9.51 -3.86 -21.29
CA ARG A 45 10.53 -3.11 -20.56
C ARG A 45 10.66 -1.68 -21.06
N ALA A 46 10.72 -1.49 -22.38
CA ALA A 46 10.75 -0.17 -22.97
C ALA A 46 9.50 0.68 -22.64
N ALA A 47 8.33 0.06 -22.61
CA ALA A 47 7.09 0.73 -22.21
C ALA A 47 7.13 1.18 -20.73
N ILE A 48 7.61 0.32 -19.83
CA ILE A 48 7.79 0.67 -18.41
C ILE A 48 8.83 1.79 -18.24
N ASP A 49 9.93 1.78 -18.99
CA ASP A 49 10.94 2.84 -18.90
C ASP A 49 10.38 4.20 -19.35
N LEU A 50 9.51 4.24 -20.35
CA LEU A 50 8.80 5.45 -20.77
C LEU A 50 7.81 5.93 -19.70
N ALA A 51 7.06 5.00 -19.09
CA ALA A 51 6.18 5.29 -17.96
C ALA A 51 6.96 5.94 -16.80
N LYS A 52 8.04 5.30 -16.35
CA LYS A 52 8.88 5.82 -15.26
C LYS A 52 9.46 7.20 -15.56
N LYS A 53 9.88 7.46 -16.81
CA LYS A 53 10.32 8.79 -17.24
C LYS A 53 9.21 9.83 -17.16
N TRP A 54 7.99 9.48 -17.58
CA TRP A 54 6.85 10.39 -17.50
C TRP A 54 6.49 10.73 -16.04
N GLN A 55 6.47 9.73 -15.15
CA GLN A 55 6.28 9.93 -13.71
C GLN A 55 7.35 10.84 -13.09
N ALA A 56 8.63 10.66 -13.47
CA ALA A 56 9.73 11.44 -12.94
C ALA A 56 9.67 12.94 -13.30
N VAL A 57 9.08 13.29 -14.45
CA VAL A 57 8.95 14.68 -14.90
C VAL A 57 7.87 15.44 -14.12
N ASN A 58 6.82 14.75 -13.66
CA ASN A 58 5.73 15.35 -12.88
C ASN A 58 5.32 14.45 -11.69
N PRO A 59 6.17 14.34 -10.65
CA PRO A 59 5.98 13.36 -9.58
C PRO A 59 4.72 13.61 -8.73
N THR A 60 4.22 14.85 -8.71
CA THR A 60 3.01 15.22 -7.97
C THR A 60 1.76 15.27 -8.84
N GLY A 61 1.90 15.06 -10.17
CA GLY A 61 0.80 15.17 -11.11
C GLY A 61 0.14 16.55 -11.13
N THR A 62 -1.09 16.61 -11.65
CA THR A 62 -1.95 17.79 -11.54
C THR A 62 -2.89 17.59 -10.38
N LYS A 63 -2.99 18.57 -9.48
CA LYS A 63 -3.92 18.51 -8.34
C LYS A 63 -5.36 18.26 -8.85
N PRO A 64 -6.07 17.25 -8.34
CA PRO A 64 -7.47 17.04 -8.68
C PRO A 64 -8.31 18.26 -8.31
N VAL A 65 -9.32 18.55 -9.12
CA VAL A 65 -10.20 19.72 -8.92
C VAL A 65 -11.61 19.28 -8.53
N SER A 66 -12.28 20.07 -7.69
CA SER A 66 -13.68 19.83 -7.34
C SER A 66 -14.59 20.19 -8.51
N GLY A 67 -15.55 19.31 -8.81
CA GLY A 67 -16.65 19.57 -9.72
C GLY A 67 -17.80 20.33 -9.04
N PRO A 68 -18.71 20.91 -9.83
CA PRO A 68 -19.87 21.65 -9.31
C PRO A 68 -20.92 20.77 -8.61
N ASP A 69 -20.85 19.46 -8.82
CA ASP A 69 -21.74 18.42 -8.32
C ASP A 69 -21.11 17.60 -7.16
N GLY A 70 -19.99 18.06 -6.60
CA GLY A 70 -19.23 17.33 -5.59
C GLY A 70 -18.36 16.21 -6.16
N SER A 71 -18.25 16.09 -7.50
CA SER A 71 -17.32 15.15 -8.13
C SER A 71 -15.86 15.59 -7.95
N ILE A 72 -14.93 14.63 -8.05
CA ILE A 72 -13.50 14.91 -8.17
C ILE A 72 -13.10 14.70 -9.63
N ARG A 73 -12.51 15.73 -10.24
CA ARG A 73 -12.11 15.71 -11.65
C ARG A 73 -10.59 15.63 -11.76
N PHE A 74 -10.14 14.72 -12.60
CA PHE A 74 -8.75 14.54 -12.96
C PHE A 74 -8.55 15.00 -14.41
N LEU A 75 -7.46 15.73 -14.66
CA LEU A 75 -7.15 16.17 -16.02
C LEU A 75 -6.59 14.98 -16.81
N PHE A 76 -7.29 14.61 -17.89
CA PHE A 76 -6.90 13.51 -18.74
C PHE A 76 -5.53 13.77 -19.36
N GLY A 77 -4.62 12.78 -19.28
CA GLY A 77 -3.28 12.86 -19.86
C GLY A 77 -2.30 13.78 -19.14
N SER A 78 -2.68 14.45 -18.05
CA SER A 78 -1.74 15.32 -17.31
C SER A 78 -0.89 14.57 -16.29
N GLN A 79 -1.28 13.35 -15.95
CA GLN A 79 -0.61 12.47 -14.99
C GLN A 79 -0.75 11.01 -15.42
N GLN A 80 0.28 10.22 -15.14
CA GLN A 80 0.20 8.78 -15.28
C GLN A 80 -0.57 8.18 -14.09
N PRO A 81 -1.65 7.42 -14.31
CA PRO A 81 -2.29 6.69 -13.22
C PRO A 81 -1.35 5.62 -12.67
N SER A 82 -1.35 5.44 -11.36
CA SER A 82 -0.62 4.35 -10.70
C SER A 82 -1.47 3.09 -10.58
N ILE A 83 -0.81 1.93 -10.65
CA ILE A 83 -1.43 0.61 -10.64
C ILE A 83 -1.26 0.02 -9.24
N VAL A 84 -2.37 -0.43 -8.66
CA VAL A 84 -2.41 -1.09 -7.35
C VAL A 84 -2.64 -2.58 -7.57
N CYS A 85 -1.67 -3.44 -7.24
CA CYS A 85 -1.80 -4.91 -7.42
C CYS A 85 -2.13 -5.66 -6.13
N ALA A 86 -2.05 -5.00 -4.98
CA ALA A 86 -2.46 -5.55 -3.69
C ALA A 86 -3.09 -4.45 -2.84
N VAL A 87 -3.77 -4.82 -1.75
CA VAL A 87 -4.47 -3.86 -0.89
C VAL A 87 -3.51 -2.75 -0.45
N LEU A 88 -3.75 -1.54 -0.98
CA LEU A 88 -2.94 -0.34 -0.73
C LEU A 88 -1.46 -0.43 -1.17
N GLN A 89 -1.11 -1.35 -2.07
CA GLN A 89 0.25 -1.53 -2.58
C GLN A 89 0.32 -1.17 -4.06
N VAL A 90 1.09 -0.12 -4.37
CA VAL A 90 1.36 0.38 -5.72
C VAL A 90 2.49 -0.42 -6.36
N CYS A 91 2.39 -0.76 -7.64
CA CYS A 91 3.35 -1.66 -8.33
C CYS A 91 4.03 -1.08 -9.56
N ASP A 92 3.64 0.11 -10.01
CA ASP A 92 4.24 0.80 -11.15
C ASP A 92 5.49 1.62 -10.77
N GLN A 93 5.93 1.53 -9.49
CA GLN A 93 7.14 2.16 -8.97
C GLN A 93 8.43 1.43 -9.40
#